data_AF-A0A520J540-F1
#
_entry.id   AF-A0A520J540-F1
#
_cell.length_a   1.000
_cell.length_b   1.000
_cell.length_c   1.000
_cell.angle_alpha   90.00
_cell.angle_beta   90.00
_cell.angle_gamma   90.00
#
_symmetry.space_group_name_H-M   'P 1'
#
loop_
_entity.id
_entity.type
_entity.pdbx_description
1 polymer ?
#
loop_
_entity_poly.entity_id
_entity_poly.type
_entity_poly.pdbx_seq_one_letter_code
_entity_poly.pdbx_strand_id
1 'polypeptide(L)' 'MTINRRDALKNALKLAGSGATLALPAVATQAADAVRSRFEHGVASGDPSVDGAILWTRATPADLAQSGDVP' A
#
# COMPACT_ATOMS: atom_id res chain seq x y z
N MET A 1 0.36 -14.32 -22.24
CA MET A 1 -0.20 -14.82 -20.97
C MET A 1 -0.02 -13.74 -19.92
N THR A 2 -1.04 -12.91 -19.68
CA THR A 2 -0.99 -11.82 -18.70
C THR A 2 -1.38 -12.38 -17.34
N ILE A 3 -0.46 -12.38 -16.39
CA ILE A 3 -0.73 -12.87 -15.04
C ILE A 3 -1.41 -11.74 -14.25
N ASN A 4 -2.66 -11.94 -13.84
CA ASN A 4 -3.40 -11.00 -13.00
C ASN A 4 -2.98 -11.18 -11.53
N ARG A 5 -2.53 -10.09 -10.90
CA ARG A 5 -2.03 -10.08 -9.51
C ARG A 5 -3.08 -10.57 -8.51
N ARG A 6 -4.35 -10.25 -8.76
CA ARG A 6 -5.49 -10.64 -7.92
C ARG A 6 -5.74 -12.15 -7.99
N ASP A 7 -5.62 -12.73 -9.19
CA ASP A 7 -5.81 -14.17 -9.38
C ASP A 7 -4.65 -14.97 -8.81
N ALA A 8 -3.42 -14.44 -8.95
CA ALA A 8 -2.25 -15.00 -8.28
C ALA A 8 -2.42 -15.02 -6.75
N LEU A 9 -2.91 -13.92 -6.15
CA LEU A 9 -3.13 -13.82 -4.71
C LEU A 9 -4.25 -14.76 -4.21
N LYS A 10 -5.36 -14.85 -4.94
CA LYS A 10 -6.45 -15.79 -4.63
C LYS A 10 -5.98 -17.23 -4.65
N ASN A 11 -5.14 -17.59 -5.61
CA ASN A 11 -4.59 -18.95 -5.71
C ASN A 11 -3.60 -19.24 -4.59
N ALA A 12 -2.75 -18.28 -4.23
CA ALA A 12 -1.85 -18.39 -3.08
C ALA A 12 -2.62 -18.58 -1.75
N LEU A 13 -3.70 -17.83 -1.53
CA LEU A 13 -4.51 -17.95 -0.32
C LEU A 13 -5.27 -19.29 -0.23
N LYS A 14 -5.78 -19.81 -1.36
CA LYS A 14 -6.38 -21.15 -1.43
C LYS A 14 -5.38 -22.24 -1.07
N LEU A 15 -4.13 -22.10 -1.52
CA LEU A 15 -3.06 -23.04 -1.21
C LEU A 15 -2.67 -23.00 0.28
N ALA A 16 -2.72 -21.81 0.91
CA ALA A 16 -2.45 -21.64 2.34
C ALA A 16 -3.55 -22.23 3.25
N GLY A 17 -4.80 -22.35 2.77
CA GLY A 17 -5.92 -22.93 3.53
C GLY A 17 -5.83 -24.45 3.74
N SER A 18 -5.04 -25.15 2.92
CA SER A 18 -4.80 -26.58 2.99
C SER A 18 -3.51 -26.91 3.76
N GLY A 19 -3.44 -26.54 5.05
CA GLY A 19 -2.58 -27.18 6.06
C GLY A 19 -1.05 -27.17 5.90
N ALA A 20 -0.49 -26.61 4.84
CA ALA A 20 0.95 -26.39 4.71
C ALA A 20 1.29 -25.00 5.25
N THR A 21 1.62 -24.92 6.53
CA THR A 21 2.18 -23.72 7.18
C THR A 21 3.58 -23.42 6.62
N LEU A 22 3.65 -22.93 5.39
CA LEU A 22 4.87 -22.37 4.83
C LEU A 22 4.95 -20.92 5.28
N ALA A 23 5.94 -20.66 6.15
CA ALA A 23 6.48 -19.37 6.53
C ALA A 23 5.84 -18.18 5.81
N LEU A 24 4.86 -17.57 6.47
CA LEU A 24 4.46 -16.21 6.11
C LEU A 24 5.75 -15.38 6.16
N PRO A 25 6.15 -14.67 5.08
CA PRO A 25 7.13 -13.63 5.26
C PRO A 25 6.51 -12.69 6.28
N ALA A 26 7.13 -12.61 7.46
CA ALA A 26 6.85 -11.55 8.39
C ALA A 26 7.11 -10.28 7.60
N VAL A 27 6.04 -9.64 7.10
CA VAL A 27 6.09 -8.24 6.74
C VAL A 27 6.35 -7.59 8.07
N ALA A 28 7.63 -7.39 8.37
CA ALA A 28 8.05 -6.49 9.40
C ALA A 28 7.43 -5.16 8.99
N THR A 29 6.31 -4.82 9.63
CA THR A 29 5.87 -3.44 9.70
C THR A 29 6.97 -2.76 10.49
N GLN A 30 8.03 -2.32 9.80
CA GLN A 30 8.77 -1.18 10.28
C GLN A 30 7.71 -0.10 10.42
N ALA A 31 7.22 0.08 11.65
CA ALA A 31 6.64 1.35 12.03
C ALA A 31 7.82 2.31 11.90
N ALA A 32 8.00 2.85 10.70
CA ALA A 32 8.86 3.99 10.50
C ALA A 32 8.45 5.00 11.56
N ASP A 33 9.46 5.56 12.25
CA ASP A 33 9.26 6.65 13.20
C ASP A 33 8.32 7.65 12.53
N ALA A 34 7.06 7.69 12.97
CA ALA A 34 6.00 8.28 12.17
C ALA A 34 6.25 9.79 12.11
N VAL A 35 6.91 10.24 11.05
CA VAL A 35 7.17 11.66 10.84
C VAL A 35 5.83 12.33 10.73
N ARG A 36 5.53 13.21 11.70
CA ARG A 36 4.26 13.94 11.72
C ARG A 36 4.11 14.65 10.40
N SER A 37 3.11 14.24 9.65
CA SER A 37 2.78 14.80 8.35
C SER A 37 1.37 15.34 8.38
N ARG A 38 1.15 16.43 7.66
CA ARG A 38 -0.15 17.10 7.53
C ARG A 38 -0.64 17.07 6.08
N PHE A 39 -1.95 17.07 5.89
CA PHE A 39 -2.58 16.99 4.57
C PHE A 39 -3.25 18.32 4.21
N GLU A 40 -2.43 19.33 3.93
CA GLU A 40 -2.91 20.70 3.65
C GLU A 40 -3.48 20.87 2.23
N HIS A 41 -3.24 19.91 1.34
CA HIS A 41 -3.54 20.02 -0.09
C HIS A 41 -4.85 19.33 -0.50
N GLY A 42 -5.64 18.88 0.47
CA GLY A 42 -6.90 18.18 0.22
C GLY A 42 -6.71 16.76 -0.35
N VAL A 43 -7.77 16.24 -0.97
CA VAL A 43 -7.85 14.89 -1.53
C VAL A 43 -8.41 14.98 -2.95
N ALA A 44 -7.96 14.10 -3.83
CA ALA A 44 -8.46 13.98 -5.19
C ALA A 44 -8.60 12.51 -5.61
N SER A 45 -9.30 12.30 -6.72
CA SER A 45 -9.58 10.97 -7.30
C SER A 45 -9.44 10.97 -8.82
N GLY A 46 -9.13 9.82 -9.41
CA GLY A 46 -8.93 9.68 -10.87
C GLY A 46 -8.73 8.23 -11.31
N ASP A 47 -8.45 8.05 -12.60
CA ASP A 47 -8.32 6.75 -13.26
C ASP A 47 -9.43 5.74 -12.89
N PRO A 48 -10.70 6.07 -13.14
CA PRO A 48 -11.81 5.19 -12.81
C PRO A 48 -11.81 3.94 -13.70
N SER A 49 -12.19 2.83 -13.10
CA SER A 49 -12.49 1.53 -13.69
C SER A 49 -13.82 1.02 -13.16
N VAL A 50 -14.35 -0.04 -13.75
CA VAL A 50 -15.64 -0.63 -13.35
C VAL A 50 -15.72 -0.98 -11.86
N ASP A 51 -14.59 -1.33 -11.24
CA ASP A 51 -14.54 -1.79 -9.85
C ASP A 51 -13.74 -0.86 -8.93
N GLY A 52 -13.39 0.37 -9.35
CA GLY A 52 -12.67 1.29 -8.49
C GLY A 52 -12.00 2.47 -9.18
N ALA A 53 -11.37 3.32 -8.38
CA ALA A 53 -10.62 4.50 -8.83
C ALA A 53 -9.39 4.70 -7.94
N ILE A 54 -8.44 5.50 -8.40
CA ILE A 54 -7.30 5.94 -7.60
C ILE A 54 -7.75 7.12 -6.73
N LEU A 55 -7.36 7.10 -5.46
CA LEU A 55 -7.45 8.23 -4.54
C LEU A 55 -6.03 8.70 -4.20
N TRP A 56 -5.79 10.01 -4.22
CA TRP A 56 -4.49 10.57 -3.84
C TRP A 56 -4.63 11.84 -3.01
N THR A 57 -3.59 12.09 -2.21
CA THR A 57 -3.35 13.33 -1.47
C THR A 57 -1.85 13.61 -1.46
N ARG A 58 -1.46 14.80 -0.98
CA ARG A 58 -0.06 15.17 -0.79
C ARG A 58 0.23 15.35 0.70
N ALA A 59 1.03 14.45 1.24
CA ALA A 59 1.59 14.59 2.59
C ALA A 59 2.57 15.77 2.62
N THR A 60 2.49 16.57 3.68
CA THR A 60 3.38 17.69 3.94
C THR A 60 4.19 17.36 5.20
N PRO A 61 5.52 17.19 5.10
CA PRO A 61 6.36 16.90 6.25
C PRO A 61 6.27 18.03 7.30
N ALA A 62 6.42 17.70 8.58
CA ALA A 62 6.57 18.70 9.63
C ALA A 62 7.86 19.52 9.46
N ASP A 63 8.95 18.89 9.06
CA ASP A 63 10.19 19.58 8.71
C ASP A 63 10.22 19.89 7.21
N LEU A 64 10.10 21.18 6.88
CA LEU A 64 10.14 21.65 5.49
C LEU A 64 11.54 21.57 4.87
N ALA A 65 12.59 21.37 5.67
CA ALA A 65 13.94 21.10 5.18
C ALA A 65 14.13 19.64 4.73
N GLN A 66 13.19 18.74 5.09
CA GLN A 66 13.23 17.36 4.65
C GLN A 66 12.89 17.26 3.16
N SER A 67 13.92 17.03 2.35
CA SER A 67 13.80 16.76 0.92
C SER A 67 13.94 15.25 0.70
N GLY A 68 12.89 14.58 0.21
CA GLY A 68 12.87 13.13 0.00
C GLY A 68 11.51 12.51 0.35
N ASP A 69 11.49 11.18 0.49
CA ASP A 69 10.29 10.47 0.91
C ASP A 69 9.92 10.83 2.36
N VAL A 70 8.61 10.94 2.61
CA VAL A 70 8.05 11.03 3.95
C VAL A 70 8.17 9.64 4.59
N PRO A 71 8.96 9.47 5.68
CA PRO A 71 9.16 8.18 6.32
C PRO A 71 7.89 7.60 6.93
#